data_AF-A0A7C5GY79-F1
#
_entry.id   AF-A0A7C5GY79-F1
#
_cell.length_a   1.000
_cell.length_b   1.000
_cell.length_c   1.000
_cell.angle_alpha   90.00
_cell.angle_beta   90.00
_cell.angle_gamma   90.00
#
_symmetry.space_group_name_H-M   'P 1'
#
loop_
_entity.id
_entity.type
_entity.pdbx_description
1 polymer ?
#
loop_
_entity_poly.entity_id
_entity_poly.type
_entity_poly.pdbx_seq_one_letter_code
_entity_poly.pdbx_strand_id
1 'polypeptide(L)'
;MEEERPIPESLLEIAQEKKKRGKLIIYLGAMPGVGKTYTMLMDANIKKQEGIDIKIGLIETHGRKETEELLEGLDIIPPLEVEYHGIKLKELNLDEILRLKPKICIVDELPHSNPPMFRNKKRYQDIEEILNAGIDVWTAMNIQHLESISDIVYRITGVRVKETVPDEFFKNADEIKLIDLPPEELIKRLKEGKVYVPDLAQEAIKKYFRPGNIMALRELAMRIAADKLDKKLNIYMKEHAIARPWAVKERIVVGIDASPFAEHLVRAAYRVASEADADWVGMYVETEKRAYLTDKELNWLRKALDLAKSLGAEIVWIKDNDVANAIIRYIKSYNITKIILGKPNKFSIFKESIFSKIVRETKHVDIYLLDPPVPESELFSNEKK
;
A
#
# COMPACT_ATOMS: atom_id res chain seq x y z
N MET A 1 15.55 -17.06 -22.72
CA MET A 1 14.20 -16.50 -22.95
C MET A 1 14.37 -15.00 -22.91
N GLU A 2 14.25 -14.34 -24.05
CA GLU A 2 14.23 -12.89 -24.13
C GLU A 2 13.02 -12.40 -23.34
N GLU A 3 13.25 -11.55 -22.34
CA GLU A 3 12.19 -10.76 -21.72
C GLU A 3 11.58 -9.88 -22.81
N GLU A 4 10.34 -10.16 -23.19
CA GLU A 4 9.53 -9.29 -24.05
C GLU A 4 9.50 -7.89 -23.43
N ARG A 5 10.32 -6.99 -23.99
CA ARG A 5 10.20 -5.56 -23.69
C ARG A 5 8.84 -5.11 -24.22
N PRO A 6 8.00 -4.46 -23.39
CA PRO A 6 6.75 -3.91 -23.87
C PRO A 6 7.03 -2.91 -25.02
N ILE A 7 6.32 -3.11 -26.13
CA ILE A 7 6.48 -2.35 -27.37
C ILE A 7 6.15 -0.87 -27.09
N PRO A 8 6.95 0.10 -27.53
CA PRO A 8 6.75 1.53 -27.23
C PRO A 8 5.35 2.08 -27.54
N GLU A 9 4.65 1.47 -28.49
CA GLU A 9 3.28 1.80 -28.87
C GLU A 9 2.26 1.51 -27.76
N SER A 10 2.43 0.42 -26.99
CA SER A 10 1.51 0.08 -25.89
C SER A 10 1.64 1.04 -24.71
N LEU A 11 2.85 1.58 -24.45
CA LEU A 11 3.05 2.62 -23.45
C LEU A 11 2.45 3.97 -23.88
N LEU A 12 2.47 4.26 -25.18
CA LEU A 12 1.82 5.45 -25.76
C LEU A 12 0.30 5.35 -25.70
N GLU A 13 -0.29 4.19 -25.99
CA GLU A 13 -1.74 3.96 -25.87
C GLU A 13 -2.19 4.08 -24.41
N ILE A 14 -1.50 3.43 -23.47
CA ILE A 14 -1.79 3.55 -22.02
C ILE A 14 -1.67 5.02 -21.56
N ALA A 15 -0.68 5.76 -22.05
CA ALA A 15 -0.51 7.18 -21.72
C ALA A 15 -1.59 8.08 -22.36
N GLN A 16 -2.09 7.72 -23.55
CA GLN A 16 -3.17 8.44 -24.24
C GLN A 16 -4.55 8.13 -23.63
N GLU A 17 -4.80 6.89 -23.22
CA GLU A 17 -6.00 6.49 -22.49
C GLU A 17 -6.07 7.19 -21.13
N LYS A 18 -4.96 7.24 -20.38
CA LYS A 18 -4.87 8.03 -19.13
C LYS A 18 -5.08 9.53 -19.34
N LYS A 19 -4.77 10.08 -20.52
CA LYS A 19 -5.04 11.49 -20.83
C LYS A 19 -6.51 11.78 -21.14
N LYS A 20 -7.30 10.76 -21.50
CA LYS A 20 -8.74 10.90 -21.78
C LYS A 20 -9.63 10.60 -20.57
N ARG A 21 -9.16 9.75 -19.65
CA ARG A 21 -9.86 9.44 -18.40
C ARG A 21 -9.71 10.61 -17.40
N GLY A 22 -10.80 10.94 -16.72
CA GLY A 22 -10.81 11.87 -15.60
C GLY A 22 -10.03 11.32 -14.41
N LYS A 23 -9.67 12.21 -13.48
CA LYS A 23 -8.91 11.86 -12.27
C LYS A 23 -9.82 11.46 -11.12
N LEU A 24 -9.47 10.38 -10.43
CA LEU A 24 -10.17 9.93 -9.24
C LEU A 24 -9.41 10.32 -7.96
N ILE A 25 -10.07 11.10 -7.10
CA ILE A 25 -9.59 11.41 -5.74
C ILE A 25 -10.50 10.71 -4.73
N ILE A 26 -9.92 9.90 -3.85
CA ILE A 26 -10.65 9.22 -2.77
C ILE A 26 -10.26 9.84 -1.42
N TYR A 27 -11.24 10.37 -0.71
CA TYR A 27 -11.16 10.76 0.69
C TYR A 27 -11.36 9.50 1.54
N LEU A 28 -10.25 8.95 2.02
CA LEU A 28 -10.24 7.72 2.80
C LEU A 28 -10.27 8.03 4.28
N GLY A 29 -11.16 7.38 5.03
CA GLY A 29 -11.18 7.46 6.49
C GLY A 29 -11.14 6.09 7.14
N ALA A 30 -10.68 6.03 8.38
CA ALA A 30 -10.69 4.80 9.17
C ALA A 30 -12.12 4.35 9.51
N MET A 31 -13.00 5.32 9.84
CA MET A 31 -14.34 5.07 10.36
C MET A 31 -15.34 6.16 9.97
N PRO A 32 -16.66 5.91 10.09
CA PRO A 32 -17.66 6.96 10.02
C PRO A 32 -17.41 8.06 11.05
N GLY A 33 -17.69 9.32 10.71
CA GLY A 33 -17.56 10.45 11.64
C GLY A 33 -16.21 11.16 11.69
N VAL A 34 -15.19 10.65 11.00
CA VAL A 34 -13.85 11.30 10.92
C VAL A 34 -13.80 12.59 10.08
N GLY A 35 -14.88 12.92 9.35
CA GLY A 35 -14.98 14.19 8.63
C GLY A 35 -14.80 14.13 7.11
N LYS A 36 -14.73 12.95 6.49
CA LYS A 36 -14.50 12.78 5.03
C LYS A 36 -15.35 13.71 4.15
N THR A 37 -16.68 13.65 4.28
CA THR A 37 -17.63 14.48 3.53
C THR A 37 -17.42 15.97 3.79
N TYR A 38 -17.16 16.36 5.05
CA TYR A 38 -16.94 17.74 5.42
C TYR A 38 -15.69 18.30 4.75
N THR A 39 -14.56 17.59 4.84
CA THR A 39 -13.31 17.98 4.19
C THR A 39 -13.45 18.01 2.67
N MET A 40 -14.14 17.04 2.08
CA MET A 40 -14.41 16.99 0.64
C MET A 40 -15.21 18.22 0.16
N LEU A 41 -16.23 18.65 0.91
CA LEU A 41 -16.98 19.86 0.60
C LEU A 41 -16.20 21.16 0.86
N MET A 42 -15.34 21.18 1.87
CA MET A 42 -14.44 22.31 2.11
C MET A 42 -13.48 22.51 0.94
N ASP A 43 -12.85 21.43 0.46
CA ASP A 43 -12.01 21.44 -0.74
C ASP A 43 -12.83 21.86 -1.99
N ALA A 44 -14.10 21.46 -2.07
CA ALA A 44 -14.98 21.80 -3.18
C ALA A 44 -15.25 23.30 -3.26
N ASN A 45 -15.51 23.93 -2.12
CA ASN A 45 -15.71 25.36 -2.01
C ASN A 45 -14.46 26.14 -2.44
N ILE A 46 -13.27 25.68 -2.05
CA ILE A 46 -12.00 26.29 -2.50
C ILE A 46 -11.91 26.22 -4.03
N LYS A 47 -12.21 25.06 -4.65
CA LYS A 47 -12.19 24.93 -6.12
C LYS A 47 -13.24 25.78 -6.82
N LYS A 48 -14.43 25.92 -6.23
CA LYS A 48 -15.44 26.83 -6.78
C LYS A 48 -14.99 28.28 -6.73
N GLN A 49 -14.34 28.71 -5.64
CA GLN A 49 -13.77 30.06 -5.51
C GLN A 49 -12.64 30.33 -6.51
N GLU A 50 -11.87 29.30 -6.89
CA GLU A 50 -10.90 29.34 -7.99
C GLU A 50 -11.54 29.39 -9.39
N GLY A 51 -12.88 29.31 -9.49
CA GLY A 51 -13.61 29.32 -10.75
C GLY A 51 -13.65 27.98 -11.49
N ILE A 52 -13.30 26.87 -10.82
CA ILE A 52 -13.40 25.53 -11.40
C ILE A 52 -14.87 25.08 -11.42
N ASP A 53 -15.31 24.55 -12.56
CA ASP A 53 -16.66 23.96 -12.71
C ASP A 53 -16.76 22.65 -11.92
N ILE A 54 -17.24 22.78 -10.68
CA ILE A 54 -17.46 21.68 -9.75
C ILE A 54 -18.95 21.53 -9.46
N LYS A 55 -19.44 20.29 -9.59
CA LYS A 55 -20.85 19.94 -9.31
C LYS A 55 -20.96 18.83 -8.29
N ILE A 56 -21.95 18.95 -7.41
CA ILE A 56 -22.35 17.87 -6.50
C ILE A 56 -23.27 16.94 -7.27
N GLY A 57 -22.81 15.72 -7.55
CA GLY A 57 -23.62 14.67 -8.12
C GLY A 57 -24.46 13.98 -7.04
N LEU A 58 -23.82 13.61 -5.93
CA LEU A 58 -24.49 13.06 -4.76
C LEU A 58 -23.64 13.33 -3.52
N ILE A 59 -24.29 13.75 -2.44
CA ILE A 59 -23.68 14.00 -1.14
C ILE A 59 -24.63 13.52 -0.05
N GLU A 60 -24.07 12.95 1.00
CA GLU A 60 -24.86 12.48 2.13
C GLU A 60 -24.41 13.21 3.40
N THR A 61 -25.22 14.18 3.84
CA THR A 61 -24.90 15.00 5.02
C THR A 61 -25.23 14.28 6.33
N HIS A 62 -26.10 13.27 6.29
CA HIS A 62 -26.64 12.59 7.46
C HIS A 62 -27.22 13.56 8.52
N GLY A 63 -27.85 14.66 8.09
CA GLY A 63 -28.48 15.63 8.98
C GLY A 63 -27.50 16.51 9.78
N ARG A 64 -26.22 16.56 9.38
CA ARG A 64 -25.21 17.40 10.03
C ARG A 64 -25.28 18.82 9.46
N LYS A 65 -25.85 19.75 10.24
CA LYS A 65 -25.99 21.18 9.88
C LYS A 65 -24.70 21.82 9.35
N GLU A 66 -23.59 21.64 10.06
CA GLU A 66 -22.27 22.17 9.65
C GLU A 66 -21.82 21.66 8.27
N THR A 67 -22.27 20.46 7.85
CA THR A 67 -21.98 19.89 6.52
C THR A 67 -22.97 20.38 5.47
N GLU A 68 -24.22 20.60 5.85
CA GLU A 68 -25.26 21.18 4.98
C GLU A 68 -24.95 22.63 4.61
N GLU A 69 -24.44 23.43 5.56
CA GLU A 69 -24.00 24.80 5.32
C GLU A 69 -22.91 24.89 4.24
N LEU A 70 -22.02 23.88 4.14
CA LEU A 70 -20.99 23.84 3.10
C LEU A 70 -21.53 23.56 1.69
N LEU A 71 -22.79 23.12 1.57
CA LEU A 71 -23.44 22.96 0.27
C LEU A 71 -23.97 24.29 -0.27
N GLU A 72 -24.14 25.29 0.59
CA GLU A 72 -24.60 26.61 0.17
C GLU A 72 -23.63 27.21 -0.84
N GLY A 73 -24.18 27.59 -1.99
CA GLY A 73 -23.38 28.15 -3.07
C GLY A 73 -22.60 27.12 -3.88
N LEU A 74 -22.72 25.81 -3.67
CA LEU A 74 -22.24 24.78 -4.62
C LEU A 74 -23.34 24.43 -5.65
N ASP A 75 -22.94 24.07 -6.87
CA ASP A 75 -23.91 23.66 -7.89
C ASP A 75 -24.28 22.19 -7.68
N ILE A 76 -25.54 21.92 -7.39
CA ILE A 76 -26.03 20.56 -7.11
C ILE A 76 -26.82 20.04 -8.31
N ILE A 77 -26.45 18.86 -8.81
CA ILE A 77 -27.21 18.14 -9.81
C ILE A 77 -28.38 17.46 -9.07
N PRO A 78 -29.64 17.68 -9.47
CA PRO A 78 -30.79 17.07 -8.80
C PRO A 78 -30.67 15.54 -8.79
N PRO A 79 -30.73 14.89 -7.61
CA PRO A 79 -30.67 13.44 -7.52
C PRO A 79 -31.95 12.81 -8.07
N LEU A 80 -31.87 11.54 -8.44
CA LEU A 80 -33.04 10.74 -8.77
C LEU A 80 -33.74 10.32 -7.47
N GLU A 81 -35.04 10.58 -7.37
CA GLU A 81 -35.87 10.06 -6.28
C GLU A 81 -36.46 8.71 -6.70
N VAL A 82 -36.14 7.66 -5.95
CA VAL A 82 -36.64 6.31 -6.21
C VAL A 82 -37.24 5.71 -4.95
N GLU A 83 -38.33 4.96 -5.09
CA GLU A 83 -38.92 4.21 -3.99
C GLU A 83 -38.49 2.75 -4.07
N TYR A 84 -37.86 2.25 -3.00
CA TYR A 84 -37.40 0.87 -2.92
C TYR A 84 -37.75 0.30 -1.55
N HIS A 85 -38.49 -0.82 -1.53
CA HIS A 85 -39.04 -1.43 -0.31
C HIS A 85 -39.80 -0.45 0.62
N GLY A 86 -40.51 0.52 0.04
CA GLY A 86 -41.29 1.53 0.78
C GLY A 86 -40.44 2.65 1.40
N ILE A 87 -39.15 2.73 1.06
CA ILE A 87 -38.24 3.81 1.47
C ILE A 87 -37.94 4.68 0.24
N LYS A 88 -38.06 6.00 0.39
CA LYS A 88 -37.60 6.96 -0.62
C LYS A 88 -36.10 7.14 -0.51
N LEU A 89 -35.38 6.81 -1.58
CA LEU A 89 -33.95 6.94 -1.71
C LEU A 89 -33.63 8.06 -2.70
N LYS A 90 -32.56 8.81 -2.41
CA LYS A 90 -31.96 9.76 -3.34
C LYS A 90 -30.73 9.09 -3.96
N GLU A 91 -30.72 8.98 -5.28
CA GLU A 91 -29.68 8.29 -6.02
C GLU A 91 -28.98 9.20 -7.02
N LEU A 92 -27.77 8.80 -7.42
CA LEU A 92 -26.95 9.53 -8.37
C LEU A 92 -27.64 9.62 -9.74
N ASN A 93 -27.78 10.85 -10.26
CA ASN A 93 -28.27 11.08 -11.62
C ASN A 93 -27.11 11.02 -12.63
N LEU A 94 -26.67 9.79 -12.94
CA LEU A 94 -25.52 9.54 -13.81
C LEU A 94 -25.67 10.19 -15.19
N ASP A 95 -26.83 10.06 -15.82
CA ASP A 95 -27.07 10.58 -17.18
C ASP A 95 -26.95 12.12 -17.22
N GLU A 96 -27.45 12.80 -16.20
CA GLU A 96 -27.35 14.27 -16.12
C GLU A 96 -25.90 14.74 -15.89
N ILE A 97 -25.12 14.01 -15.10
CA ILE A 97 -23.68 14.28 -14.92
C ILE A 97 -22.95 14.15 -16.27
N LEU A 98 -23.21 13.07 -17.00
CA LEU A 98 -22.60 12.82 -18.31
C LEU A 98 -23.05 13.83 -19.39
N ARG A 99 -24.26 14.38 -19.25
CA ARG A 99 -24.78 15.44 -20.14
C ARG A 99 -24.14 16.78 -19.84
N LEU A 100 -24.03 17.16 -18.57
CA LEU A 100 -23.47 18.44 -18.12
C LEU A 100 -21.95 18.50 -18.28
N LYS A 101 -21.26 17.36 -18.12
CA LYS A 101 -19.79 17.22 -18.19
C LYS A 101 -19.04 18.26 -17.37
N PRO A 102 -19.29 18.35 -16.05
CA PRO A 102 -18.53 19.25 -15.20
C PRO A 102 -17.04 18.92 -15.21
N LYS A 103 -16.18 19.86 -14.84
CA LYS A 103 -14.75 19.56 -14.69
C LYS A 103 -14.51 18.58 -13.53
N ILE A 104 -15.22 18.78 -12.42
CA ILE A 104 -15.17 17.92 -11.23
C ILE A 104 -16.60 17.56 -10.80
N CYS A 105 -16.85 16.27 -10.54
CA CYS A 105 -18.08 15.77 -9.94
C CYS A 105 -17.80 15.18 -8.54
N ILE A 106 -18.58 15.60 -7.54
CA ILE A 106 -18.53 15.01 -6.20
C ILE A 106 -19.59 13.92 -6.07
N VAL A 107 -19.16 12.72 -5.68
CA VAL A 107 -20.01 11.55 -5.49
C VAL A 107 -19.64 10.86 -4.19
N ASP A 108 -20.42 11.06 -3.12
CA ASP A 108 -20.19 10.41 -1.83
C ASP A 108 -20.61 8.93 -1.81
N GLU A 109 -20.16 8.22 -0.77
CA GLU A 109 -20.44 6.80 -0.51
C GLU A 109 -20.04 5.87 -1.66
N LEU A 110 -18.76 5.89 -2.03
CA LEU A 110 -18.18 4.96 -3.01
C LEU A 110 -18.63 3.48 -2.86
N PRO A 111 -18.73 2.89 -1.64
CA PRO A 111 -19.08 1.48 -1.51
C PRO A 111 -20.56 1.17 -1.78
N HIS A 112 -21.42 2.17 -1.97
CA HIS A 112 -22.86 1.99 -2.08
C HIS A 112 -23.28 0.96 -3.14
N SER A 113 -24.36 0.25 -2.85
CA SER A 113 -25.02 -0.69 -3.74
C SER A 113 -26.26 -0.03 -4.33
N ASN A 114 -26.23 0.19 -5.64
CA ASN A 114 -27.32 0.86 -6.32
C ASN A 114 -28.58 -0.03 -6.29
N PRO A 115 -29.78 0.59 -6.29
CA PRO A 115 -31.03 -0.14 -6.39
C PRO A 115 -31.11 -1.01 -7.68
N PRO A 116 -31.80 -2.17 -7.66
CA PRO A 116 -31.74 -3.15 -8.75
C PRO A 116 -32.18 -2.68 -10.14
N MET A 117 -32.94 -1.59 -10.23
CA MET A 117 -33.41 -1.01 -11.50
C MET A 117 -32.36 -0.12 -12.19
N PHE A 118 -31.25 0.20 -11.52
CA PHE A 118 -30.18 1.02 -12.07
C PHE A 118 -29.30 0.20 -13.00
N ARG A 119 -28.72 0.88 -14.01
CA ARG A 119 -27.84 0.27 -15.02
C ARG A 119 -26.64 -0.44 -14.38
N ASN A 120 -26.02 0.22 -13.41
CA ASN A 120 -24.89 -0.31 -12.66
C ASN A 120 -25.33 -0.80 -11.29
N LYS A 121 -24.71 -1.88 -10.82
CA LYS A 121 -25.03 -2.49 -9.51
C LYS A 121 -24.34 -1.76 -8.35
N LYS A 122 -23.23 -1.09 -8.62
CA LYS A 122 -22.38 -0.46 -7.59
C LYS A 122 -22.02 0.95 -7.98
N ARG A 123 -21.98 1.87 -7.02
CA ARG A 123 -21.66 3.28 -7.27
C ARG A 123 -20.25 3.49 -7.84
N TYR A 124 -19.28 2.65 -7.49
CA TYR A 124 -17.96 2.70 -8.11
C TYR A 124 -17.99 2.48 -9.64
N GLN A 125 -18.98 1.75 -10.16
CA GLN A 125 -19.16 1.55 -11.60
C GLN A 125 -19.72 2.80 -12.27
N ASP A 126 -20.64 3.52 -11.62
CA ASP A 126 -21.09 4.83 -12.10
C ASP A 126 -19.93 5.82 -12.14
N ILE A 127 -19.11 5.84 -11.09
CA ILE A 127 -17.90 6.67 -11.03
C ILE A 127 -16.93 6.29 -12.17
N GLU A 128 -16.79 5.01 -12.48
CA GLU A 128 -15.96 4.58 -13.62
C GLU A 128 -16.50 5.11 -14.96
N GLU A 129 -17.81 5.10 -15.18
CA GLU A 129 -18.42 5.73 -16.37
C GLU A 129 -18.15 7.24 -16.43
N ILE A 130 -18.28 7.95 -15.30
CA ILE A 130 -17.99 9.38 -15.20
C ILE A 130 -16.52 9.66 -15.53
N LEU A 131 -15.59 8.89 -14.95
CA LEU A 131 -14.16 9.01 -15.22
C LEU A 131 -13.85 8.74 -16.70
N ASN A 132 -14.46 7.71 -17.29
CA ASN A 132 -14.26 7.38 -18.71
C ASN A 132 -14.80 8.46 -19.66
N ALA A 133 -15.73 9.30 -19.20
CA ALA A 133 -16.20 10.48 -19.93
C ALA A 133 -15.26 11.70 -19.83
N GLY A 134 -14.15 11.58 -19.10
CA GLY A 134 -13.15 12.64 -18.91
C GLY A 134 -13.46 13.61 -17.77
N ILE A 135 -14.42 13.28 -16.90
CA ILE A 135 -14.83 14.09 -15.75
C ILE A 135 -14.03 13.64 -14.52
N ASP A 136 -13.40 14.56 -13.81
CA ASP A 136 -12.70 14.24 -12.56
C ASP A 136 -13.73 13.93 -11.47
N VAL A 137 -13.48 12.91 -10.64
CA VAL A 137 -14.41 12.51 -9.57
C VAL A 137 -13.74 12.56 -8.21
N TRP A 138 -14.41 13.20 -7.26
CA TRP A 138 -14.05 13.16 -5.84
C TRP A 138 -15.09 12.33 -5.10
N THR A 139 -14.62 11.37 -4.31
CA THR A 139 -15.49 10.46 -3.56
C THR A 139 -14.94 10.18 -2.18
N ALA A 140 -15.74 9.60 -1.29
CA ALA A 140 -15.29 9.21 0.04
C ALA A 140 -15.67 7.76 0.37
N MET A 141 -14.81 7.12 1.17
CA MET A 141 -15.07 5.78 1.70
C MET A 141 -14.38 5.56 3.04
N ASN A 142 -14.90 4.61 3.82
CA ASN A 142 -14.16 4.07 4.96
C ASN A 142 -13.33 2.86 4.54
N ILE A 143 -12.20 2.64 5.21
CA ILE A 143 -11.29 1.52 4.93
C ILE A 143 -11.97 0.16 5.03
N GLN A 144 -12.99 0.04 5.89
CA GLN A 144 -13.76 -1.19 6.12
C GLN A 144 -14.40 -1.79 4.84
N HIS A 145 -14.63 -0.96 3.82
CA HIS A 145 -15.30 -1.36 2.59
C HIS A 145 -14.34 -1.91 1.54
N LEU A 146 -13.02 -1.86 1.77
CA LEU A 146 -12.08 -2.48 0.85
C LEU A 146 -12.19 -4.01 0.97
N GLU A 147 -12.39 -4.67 -0.18
CA GLU A 147 -12.75 -6.09 -0.23
C GLU A 147 -11.72 -7.00 0.45
N SER A 148 -10.43 -6.79 0.18
CA SER A 148 -9.32 -7.61 0.72
C SER A 148 -9.19 -7.63 2.24
N ILE A 149 -9.72 -6.62 2.93
CA ILE A 149 -9.59 -6.49 4.39
C ILE A 149 -10.90 -6.70 5.14
N SER A 150 -11.99 -7.02 4.44
CA SER A 150 -13.31 -7.25 5.02
C SER A 150 -13.30 -8.28 6.16
N ASP A 151 -12.55 -9.39 6.00
CA ASP A 151 -12.39 -10.41 7.04
C ASP A 151 -11.52 -9.94 8.22
N ILE A 152 -10.52 -9.11 7.98
CA ILE A 152 -9.70 -8.51 9.04
C ILE A 152 -10.59 -7.59 9.88
N VAL A 153 -11.37 -6.75 9.23
CA VAL A 153 -12.33 -5.83 9.86
C VAL A 153 -13.36 -6.60 10.67
N TYR A 154 -13.89 -7.70 10.16
CA TYR A 154 -14.82 -8.54 10.92
C TYR A 154 -14.18 -9.12 12.18
N ARG A 155 -12.93 -9.59 12.12
CA ARG A 155 -12.22 -10.10 13.32
C ARG A 155 -11.99 -9.03 14.37
N ILE A 156 -11.70 -7.79 13.93
CA ILE A 156 -11.50 -6.65 14.84
C ILE A 156 -12.83 -6.22 15.46
N THR A 157 -13.87 -6.06 14.65
CA THR A 157 -15.07 -5.32 15.04
C THR A 157 -16.26 -6.20 15.41
N GLY A 158 -16.25 -7.46 14.97
CA GLY A 158 -17.39 -8.38 15.04
C GLY A 158 -18.53 -8.02 14.08
N VAL A 159 -18.37 -7.01 13.23
CA VAL A 159 -19.39 -6.51 12.30
C VAL A 159 -19.04 -6.90 10.88
N ARG A 160 -19.98 -7.55 10.17
CA ARG A 160 -19.81 -7.89 8.75
C ARG A 160 -20.13 -6.67 7.90
N VAL A 161 -19.21 -6.31 7.02
CA VAL A 161 -19.40 -5.26 6.01
C VAL A 161 -20.04 -5.91 4.78
N LYS A 162 -21.25 -5.46 4.41
CA LYS A 162 -21.98 -5.98 3.24
C LYS A 162 -21.55 -5.31 1.94
N GLU A 163 -21.24 -4.03 2.04
CA GLU A 163 -20.91 -3.21 0.89
C GLU A 163 -19.41 -3.08 0.73
N THR A 164 -18.89 -3.60 -0.38
CA THR A 164 -17.46 -3.60 -0.66
C THR A 164 -17.12 -2.91 -1.97
N VAL A 165 -15.86 -2.49 -2.07
CA VAL A 165 -15.22 -1.92 -3.25
C VAL A 165 -14.02 -2.81 -3.60
N PRO A 166 -13.89 -3.23 -4.87
CA PRO A 166 -12.75 -4.01 -5.31
C PRO A 166 -11.44 -3.26 -5.11
N ASP A 167 -10.41 -3.97 -4.65
CA ASP A 167 -9.08 -3.42 -4.45
C ASP A 167 -8.48 -2.79 -5.71
N GLU A 168 -8.81 -3.34 -6.88
CA GLU A 168 -8.32 -2.83 -8.16
C GLU A 168 -8.84 -1.41 -8.45
N PHE A 169 -10.13 -1.17 -8.22
CA PHE A 169 -10.71 0.16 -8.37
C PHE A 169 -10.03 1.17 -7.44
N PHE A 170 -9.87 0.82 -6.16
CA PHE A 170 -9.16 1.65 -5.18
C PHE A 170 -7.70 1.91 -5.59
N LYS A 171 -7.00 0.88 -6.09
CA LYS A 171 -5.63 0.98 -6.60
C LYS A 171 -5.52 1.83 -7.86
N ASN A 172 -6.60 2.07 -8.59
CA ASN A 172 -6.58 2.93 -9.78
C ASN A 172 -6.78 4.41 -9.47
N ALA A 173 -7.05 4.80 -8.21
CA ALA A 173 -7.21 6.20 -7.84
C ALA A 173 -5.93 7.05 -8.06
N ASP A 174 -6.12 8.24 -8.65
CA ASP A 174 -5.09 9.25 -8.93
C ASP A 174 -4.64 9.99 -7.68
N GLU A 175 -5.43 10.02 -6.62
CA GLU A 175 -5.05 10.54 -5.30
C GLU A 175 -5.84 9.85 -4.18
N ILE A 176 -5.17 9.60 -3.05
CA ILE A 176 -5.83 9.19 -1.81
C ILE A 176 -5.55 10.28 -0.77
N LYS A 177 -6.61 10.93 -0.27
CA LYS A 177 -6.54 11.89 0.83
C LYS A 177 -6.98 11.18 2.11
N LEU A 178 -6.03 10.90 3.00
CA LEU A 178 -6.33 10.28 4.28
C LEU A 178 -6.91 11.32 5.25
N ILE A 179 -8.13 11.07 5.71
CA ILE A 179 -8.83 11.88 6.70
C ILE A 179 -8.80 11.14 8.03
N ASP A 180 -8.04 11.70 8.97
CA ASP A 180 -7.75 11.10 10.25
C ASP A 180 -8.33 11.92 11.41
N LEU A 181 -8.75 11.22 12.46
CA LEU A 181 -9.29 11.83 13.67
C LEU A 181 -8.83 11.02 14.90
N PRO A 182 -8.35 11.68 15.97
CA PRO A 182 -7.98 10.99 17.20
C PRO A 182 -9.14 10.15 17.77
N PRO A 183 -8.89 8.96 18.34
CA PRO A 183 -9.95 8.09 18.86
C PRO A 183 -10.85 8.76 19.90
N GLU A 184 -10.26 9.56 20.80
CA GLU A 184 -10.98 10.28 21.84
C GLU A 184 -11.98 11.29 21.27
N GLU A 185 -11.58 11.99 20.21
CA GLU A 185 -12.44 12.96 19.53
C GLU A 185 -13.56 12.27 18.75
N LEU A 186 -13.27 11.15 18.09
CA LEU A 186 -14.30 10.36 17.42
C LEU A 186 -15.35 9.84 18.42
N ILE A 187 -14.91 9.35 19.57
CA ILE A 187 -15.79 8.89 20.66
C ILE A 187 -16.63 10.05 21.20
N LYS A 188 -16.02 11.24 21.38
CA LYS A 188 -16.74 12.44 21.79
C LYS A 188 -17.83 12.82 20.78
N ARG A 189 -17.51 12.84 19.49
CA ARG A 189 -18.48 13.13 18.41
C ARG A 189 -19.62 12.12 18.40
N LEU A 190 -19.33 10.84 18.64
CA LEU A 190 -20.36 9.81 18.75
C LEU A 190 -21.30 10.06 19.95
N LYS A 191 -20.75 10.41 21.12
CA LYS A 191 -21.54 10.74 22.33
C LYS A 191 -22.41 11.99 22.13
N GLU A 192 -21.93 12.95 21.36
CA GLU A 192 -22.65 14.18 21.00
C GLU A 192 -23.69 13.96 19.89
N GLY A 193 -23.83 12.74 19.36
CA GLY A 193 -24.77 12.45 18.26
C GLY A 193 -24.34 12.99 16.90
N LYS A 194 -23.08 13.42 16.76
CA LYS A 194 -22.51 13.98 15.52
C LYS A 194 -21.99 12.92 14.54
N VAL A 195 -22.11 11.64 14.88
CA VAL A 195 -21.73 10.50 14.05
C VAL A 195 -22.96 9.66 13.78
N TYR A 196 -23.39 9.64 12.52
CA TYR A 196 -24.51 8.84 12.07
C TYR A 196 -24.02 7.51 11.48
N VAL A 197 -24.78 6.43 11.74
CA VAL A 197 -24.48 5.07 11.27
C VAL A 197 -25.80 4.36 10.98
N PRO A 198 -26.33 4.44 9.74
CA PRO A 198 -27.71 4.04 9.41
C PRO A 198 -27.99 2.55 9.63
N ASP A 199 -27.00 1.68 9.43
CA ASP A 199 -27.20 0.23 9.31
C ASP A 199 -26.81 -0.59 10.53
N LEU A 200 -26.39 0.07 11.62
CA LEU A 200 -25.89 -0.61 12.81
C LEU A 200 -26.88 -0.46 13.97
N ALA A 201 -27.34 -1.60 14.49
CA ALA A 201 -28.09 -1.64 15.74
C ALA A 201 -27.27 -1.00 16.88
N GLN A 202 -27.93 -0.36 17.85
CA GLN A 202 -27.23 0.37 18.93
C GLN A 202 -26.17 -0.47 19.66
N GLU A 203 -26.41 -1.77 19.85
CA GLU A 203 -25.44 -2.68 20.44
C GLU A 203 -24.21 -2.91 19.54
N ALA A 204 -24.43 -2.98 18.23
CA ALA A 204 -23.36 -3.13 17.25
C ALA A 204 -22.53 -1.83 17.13
N ILE A 205 -23.15 -0.65 17.26
CA ILE A 205 -22.43 0.64 17.35
C ILE A 205 -21.47 0.62 18.56
N LYS A 206 -21.95 0.22 19.75
CA LYS A 206 -21.10 0.15 20.96
C LYS A 206 -19.93 -0.84 20.81
N LYS A 207 -20.13 -1.93 20.06
CA LYS A 207 -19.05 -2.89 19.76
C LYS A 207 -18.09 -2.31 18.72
N TYR A 208 -18.59 -1.62 17.70
CA TYR A 208 -17.82 -1.06 16.61
C TYR A 208 -16.89 0.07 17.08
N PHE A 209 -17.40 1.05 17.84
CA PHE A 209 -16.66 2.25 18.28
C PHE A 209 -15.90 2.06 19.61
N ARG A 210 -15.35 0.87 19.84
CA ARG A 210 -14.43 0.66 20.97
C ARG A 210 -13.07 1.28 20.66
N PRO A 211 -12.36 1.87 21.65
CA PRO A 211 -11.05 2.48 21.43
C PRO A 211 -10.06 1.59 20.66
N GLY A 212 -9.96 0.30 21.02
CA GLY A 212 -9.09 -0.66 20.33
C GLY A 212 -9.46 -0.88 18.86
N ASN A 213 -10.76 -0.91 18.53
CA ASN A 213 -11.21 -1.05 17.15
C ASN A 213 -10.90 0.19 16.33
N ILE A 214 -11.10 1.38 16.92
CA ILE A 214 -10.78 2.65 16.27
C ILE A 214 -9.28 2.71 15.97
N MET A 215 -8.43 2.36 16.94
CA MET A 215 -6.97 2.32 16.75
C MET A 215 -6.56 1.35 15.64
N ALA A 216 -7.11 0.12 15.65
CA ALA A 216 -6.78 -0.89 14.65
C ALA A 216 -7.22 -0.49 13.23
N LEU A 217 -8.44 0.06 13.07
CA LEU A 217 -8.91 0.54 11.76
C LEU A 217 -8.14 1.78 11.29
N ARG A 218 -7.71 2.64 12.21
CA ARG A 218 -6.86 3.80 11.92
C ARG A 218 -5.49 3.36 11.40
N GLU A 219 -4.86 2.39 12.07
CA GLU A 219 -3.60 1.80 11.61
C GLU A 219 -3.73 1.19 10.21
N LEU A 220 -4.80 0.41 9.98
CA LEU A 220 -5.07 -0.18 8.66
C LEU A 220 -5.25 0.89 7.56
N ALA A 221 -5.98 1.97 7.85
CA ALA A 221 -6.17 3.07 6.90
C ALA A 221 -4.85 3.77 6.57
N MET A 222 -4.01 4.03 7.57
CA MET A 222 -2.68 4.63 7.38
C MET A 222 -1.77 3.73 6.55
N ARG A 223 -1.71 2.43 6.86
CA ARG A 223 -0.89 1.46 6.11
C ARG A 223 -1.29 1.40 4.64
N ILE A 224 -2.59 1.27 4.36
CA ILE A 224 -3.09 1.17 2.99
C ILE A 224 -2.88 2.47 2.21
N ALA A 225 -3.02 3.63 2.86
CA ALA A 225 -2.70 4.92 2.25
C ALA A 225 -1.20 5.03 1.90
N ALA A 226 -0.32 4.61 2.81
CA ALA A 226 1.12 4.59 2.61
C ALA A 226 1.52 3.67 1.43
N ASP A 227 1.00 2.44 1.40
CA ASP A 227 1.27 1.47 0.33
C ASP A 227 0.92 2.01 -1.07
N LYS A 228 -0.12 2.86 -1.15
CA LYS A 228 -0.55 3.50 -2.41
C LYS A 228 0.35 4.67 -2.79
N LEU A 229 0.82 5.46 -1.84
CA LEU A 229 1.79 6.54 -2.08
C LEU A 229 3.11 5.97 -2.60
N ASP A 230 3.61 4.89 -1.98
CA ASP A 230 4.85 4.23 -2.39
C ASP A 230 4.78 3.73 -3.84
N LYS A 231 3.65 3.16 -4.26
CA LYS A 231 3.44 2.72 -5.65
C LYS A 231 3.48 3.88 -6.65
N LYS A 232 2.87 5.03 -6.32
CA LYS A 232 2.92 6.22 -7.20
C LYS A 232 4.31 6.80 -7.32
N LEU A 233 5.04 6.89 -6.21
CA LEU A 233 6.44 7.30 -6.21
C LEU A 233 7.28 6.36 -7.08
N ASN A 234 7.08 5.05 -6.97
CA ASN A 234 7.78 4.07 -7.82
C ASN A 234 7.50 4.27 -9.31
N ILE A 235 6.25 4.54 -9.71
CA ILE A 235 5.91 4.82 -11.12
C ILE A 235 6.56 6.13 -11.59
N TYR A 236 6.42 7.20 -10.80
CA TYR A 236 7.04 8.49 -11.10
C TYR A 236 8.56 8.38 -11.27
N MET A 237 9.22 7.62 -10.38
CA MET A 237 10.67 7.35 -10.46
C MET A 237 11.05 6.60 -11.74
N LYS A 238 10.28 5.58 -12.14
CA LYS A 238 10.50 4.85 -13.40
C LYS A 238 10.33 5.75 -14.62
N GLU A 239 9.27 6.57 -14.65
CA GLU A 239 8.98 7.50 -15.75
C GLU A 239 10.04 8.60 -15.87
N HIS A 240 10.57 9.08 -14.75
CA HIS A 240 11.57 10.17 -14.72
C HIS A 240 13.02 9.65 -14.65
N ALA A 241 13.23 8.34 -14.81
CA ALA A 241 14.54 7.68 -14.72
C ALA A 241 15.35 8.10 -13.47
N ILE A 242 14.66 8.32 -12.35
CA ILE A 242 15.29 8.76 -11.10
C ILE A 242 15.94 7.54 -10.44
N ALA A 243 17.25 7.42 -10.61
CA ALA A 243 18.06 6.30 -10.13
C ALA A 243 18.40 6.37 -8.63
N ARG A 244 17.46 6.76 -7.77
CA ARG A 244 17.70 6.89 -6.31
C ARG A 244 16.77 5.95 -5.53
N PRO A 245 17.28 5.20 -4.54
CA PRO A 245 16.42 4.61 -3.53
C PRO A 245 15.95 5.74 -2.60
N TRP A 246 14.66 6.08 -2.65
CA TRP A 246 14.00 6.85 -1.61
C TRP A 246 13.15 5.90 -0.78
N ALA A 247 13.79 5.02 -0.03
CA ALA A 247 13.05 4.15 0.87
C ALA A 247 12.74 4.96 2.14
N VAL A 248 11.46 5.26 2.38
CA VAL A 248 10.99 5.87 3.63
C VAL A 248 11.17 4.88 4.81
N LYS A 249 11.27 3.59 4.52
CA LYS A 249 11.59 2.51 5.44
C LYS A 249 12.84 1.76 4.94
N GLU A 250 13.79 1.52 5.82
CA GLU A 250 14.99 0.75 5.50
C GLU A 250 14.61 -0.66 5.00
N ARG A 251 15.28 -1.16 3.96
CA ARG A 251 15.09 -2.54 3.49
C ARG A 251 16.43 -3.24 3.40
N ILE A 252 16.54 -4.35 4.14
CA ILE A 252 17.82 -5.02 4.36
C ILE A 252 17.82 -6.36 3.66
N VAL A 253 18.91 -6.67 2.97
CA VAL A 253 19.16 -8.02 2.43
C VAL A 253 20.34 -8.63 3.15
N VAL A 254 20.19 -9.89 3.57
CA VAL A 254 21.32 -10.71 3.99
C VAL A 254 21.62 -11.78 2.95
N GLY A 255 22.86 -11.83 2.48
CA GLY A 255 23.34 -12.89 1.61
C GLY A 255 23.66 -14.14 2.43
N ILE A 256 22.86 -15.18 2.28
CA ILE A 256 23.03 -16.47 2.95
C ILE A 256 23.79 -17.40 2.02
N ASP A 257 24.83 -18.06 2.53
CA ASP A 257 25.60 -19.08 1.82
C ASP A 257 25.66 -20.36 2.66
N ALA A 258 25.99 -21.49 2.05
CA ALA A 258 26.11 -22.79 2.70
C ALA A 258 27.39 -22.87 3.56
N SER A 259 27.36 -22.22 4.72
CA SER A 259 28.53 -21.99 5.59
C SER A 259 28.20 -22.32 7.04
N PRO A 260 29.18 -22.82 7.84
CA PRO A 260 28.98 -23.05 9.27
C PRO A 260 28.62 -21.78 10.06
N PHE A 261 28.86 -20.59 9.48
CA PHE A 261 28.57 -19.29 10.11
C PHE A 261 27.25 -18.67 9.65
N ALA A 262 26.49 -19.35 8.78
CA ALA A 262 25.29 -18.78 8.16
C ALA A 262 24.21 -18.39 9.18
N GLU A 263 23.97 -19.23 10.21
CA GLU A 263 23.03 -18.89 11.29
C GLU A 263 23.48 -17.66 12.11
N HIS A 264 24.78 -17.48 12.30
CA HIS A 264 25.31 -16.30 13.00
C HIS A 264 25.05 -15.03 12.18
N LEU A 265 25.30 -15.08 10.87
CA LEU A 265 25.04 -13.97 9.96
C LEU A 265 23.55 -13.59 9.96
N VAL A 266 22.65 -14.59 9.94
CA VAL A 266 21.20 -14.38 10.01
C VAL A 266 20.79 -13.69 11.32
N ARG A 267 21.32 -14.13 12.48
CA ARG A 267 21.03 -13.48 13.77
C ARG A 267 21.52 -12.03 13.82
N ALA A 268 22.67 -11.75 13.22
CA ALA A 268 23.20 -10.40 13.14
C ALA A 268 22.35 -9.52 12.22
N ALA A 269 21.95 -10.05 11.07
CA ALA A 269 21.04 -9.35 10.16
C ALA A 269 19.69 -9.04 10.79
N TYR A 270 19.12 -9.99 11.55
CA TYR A 270 17.88 -9.75 12.30
C TYR A 270 18.01 -8.62 13.32
N ARG A 271 19.14 -8.52 14.04
CA ARG A 271 19.37 -7.42 15.00
C ARG A 271 19.40 -6.07 14.30
N VAL A 272 20.14 -5.96 13.20
CA VAL A 272 20.23 -4.73 12.39
C VAL A 272 18.87 -4.35 11.82
N ALA A 273 18.12 -5.33 11.30
CA ALA A 273 16.77 -5.10 10.78
C ALA A 273 15.79 -4.66 11.86
N SER A 274 15.84 -5.29 13.03
CA SER A 274 14.96 -4.96 14.17
C SER A 274 15.26 -3.57 14.73
N GLU A 275 16.53 -3.19 14.84
CA GLU A 275 16.94 -1.86 15.31
C GLU A 275 16.53 -0.76 14.34
N ALA A 276 16.57 -1.04 13.03
CA ALA A 276 16.18 -0.11 11.99
C ALA A 276 14.67 -0.10 11.68
N ASP A 277 13.86 -0.89 12.39
CA ASP A 277 12.45 -1.19 12.04
C ASP A 277 12.30 -1.48 10.53
N ALA A 278 13.17 -2.33 10.00
CA ALA A 278 13.35 -2.56 8.58
C ALA A 278 12.74 -3.89 8.14
N ASP A 279 12.13 -3.89 6.96
CA ASP A 279 11.80 -5.16 6.30
C ASP A 279 13.10 -5.82 5.84
N TRP A 280 13.21 -7.14 6.01
CA TRP A 280 14.46 -7.83 5.67
C TRP A 280 14.26 -9.15 4.95
N VAL A 281 15.25 -9.49 4.13
CA VAL A 281 15.21 -10.61 3.20
C VAL A 281 16.44 -11.50 3.41
N GLY A 282 16.22 -12.79 3.59
CA GLY A 282 17.25 -13.82 3.49
C GLY A 282 17.38 -14.31 2.05
N MET A 283 18.51 -14.04 1.42
CA MET A 283 18.72 -14.33 0.00
C MET A 283 19.78 -15.40 -0.19
N TYR A 284 19.45 -16.46 -0.93
CA TYR A 284 20.40 -17.46 -1.41
C TYR A 284 20.50 -17.42 -2.93
N VAL A 285 21.73 -17.42 -3.46
CA VAL A 285 22.00 -17.50 -4.90
C VAL A 285 22.64 -18.85 -5.21
N GLU A 286 21.89 -19.69 -5.90
CA GLU A 286 22.32 -20.99 -6.39
C GLU A 286 23.09 -20.82 -7.70
N THR A 287 24.33 -21.33 -7.73
CA THR A 287 25.21 -21.32 -8.92
C THR A 287 25.44 -22.75 -9.38
N GLU A 288 25.68 -22.98 -10.68
CA GLU A 288 25.97 -24.34 -11.21
C GLU A 288 27.19 -24.99 -10.55
N LYS A 289 28.21 -24.20 -10.21
CA LYS A 289 29.42 -24.68 -9.50
C LYS A 289 29.14 -25.15 -8.07
N ARG A 290 28.01 -24.73 -7.50
CA ARG A 290 27.55 -25.07 -6.14
C ARG A 290 26.30 -25.94 -6.15
N ALA A 291 25.90 -26.47 -7.32
CA ALA A 291 24.81 -27.45 -7.42
C ALA A 291 25.14 -28.79 -6.72
N TYR A 292 26.40 -29.00 -6.34
CA TYR A 292 26.91 -30.19 -5.63
C TYR A 292 27.34 -29.85 -4.20
N LEU A 293 26.44 -29.27 -3.39
CA LEU A 293 26.69 -29.11 -1.94
C LEU A 293 26.77 -30.48 -1.28
N THR A 294 27.70 -30.63 -0.33
CA THR A 294 27.72 -31.79 0.57
C THR A 294 26.48 -31.79 1.48
N ASP A 295 26.09 -32.95 2.01
CA ASP A 295 24.96 -33.04 2.97
C ASP A 295 25.13 -32.10 4.16
N LYS A 296 26.38 -31.88 4.59
CA LYS A 296 26.73 -30.98 5.68
C LYS A 296 26.47 -29.51 5.32
N GLU A 297 26.88 -29.09 4.13
CA GLU A 297 26.65 -27.74 3.62
C GLU A 297 25.17 -27.46 3.36
N LEU A 298 24.46 -28.45 2.80
CA LEU A 298 23.01 -28.38 2.62
C LEU A 298 22.28 -28.21 3.96
N ASN A 299 22.73 -28.93 5.00
CA ASN A 299 22.18 -28.80 6.34
C ASN A 299 22.43 -27.41 6.94
N TRP A 300 23.63 -26.83 6.77
CA TRP A 300 23.91 -25.46 7.21
C TRP A 300 23.01 -24.43 6.52
N LEU A 301 22.86 -24.54 5.20
CA LEU A 301 22.00 -23.64 4.43
C LEU A 301 20.54 -23.73 4.88
N ARG A 302 20.01 -24.96 5.01
CA ARG A 302 18.63 -25.20 5.47
C ARG A 302 18.37 -24.56 6.83
N LYS A 303 19.24 -24.83 7.82
CA LYS A 303 19.12 -24.25 9.16
C LYS A 303 19.12 -22.72 9.14
N ALA A 304 19.99 -22.11 8.33
CA ALA A 304 20.05 -20.65 8.23
C ALA A 304 18.78 -20.06 7.58
N LEU A 305 18.26 -20.68 6.52
CA LEU A 305 17.03 -20.24 5.86
C LEU A 305 15.80 -20.42 6.77
N ASP A 306 15.70 -21.56 7.47
CA ASP A 306 14.63 -21.83 8.43
C ASP A 306 14.69 -20.83 9.60
N LEU A 307 15.88 -20.52 10.10
CA LEU A 307 16.08 -19.52 11.14
C LEU A 307 15.65 -18.13 10.64
N ALA A 308 16.09 -17.72 9.45
CA ALA A 308 15.72 -16.44 8.87
C ALA A 308 14.19 -16.32 8.73
N LYS A 309 13.54 -17.36 8.21
CA LYS A 309 12.07 -17.42 8.10
C LYS A 309 11.39 -17.35 9.46
N SER A 310 11.89 -18.06 10.47
CA SER A 310 11.34 -18.04 11.84
C SER A 310 11.46 -16.67 12.52
N LEU A 311 12.46 -15.88 12.12
CA LEU A 311 12.70 -14.51 12.58
C LEU A 311 12.00 -13.45 11.70
N GLY A 312 11.11 -13.88 10.80
CA GLY A 312 10.28 -12.99 9.99
C GLY A 312 10.92 -12.48 8.69
N ALA A 313 12.05 -13.05 8.25
CA ALA A 313 12.61 -12.71 6.94
C ALA A 313 11.76 -13.28 5.80
N GLU A 314 11.62 -12.48 4.73
CA GLU A 314 11.24 -13.02 3.42
C GLU A 314 12.41 -13.85 2.87
N ILE A 315 12.13 -15.03 2.30
CA ILE A 315 13.18 -15.89 1.71
C ILE A 315 13.16 -15.77 0.19
N VAL A 316 14.31 -15.40 -0.37
CA VAL A 316 14.50 -15.28 -1.81
C VAL A 316 15.55 -16.28 -2.27
N TRP A 317 15.18 -17.08 -3.26
CA TRP A 317 16.05 -18.06 -3.89
C TRP A 317 16.24 -17.69 -5.36
N ILE A 318 17.48 -17.42 -5.77
CA ILE A 318 17.80 -17.03 -7.14
C ILE A 318 18.75 -18.07 -7.74
N LYS A 319 18.47 -18.52 -8.96
CA LYS A 319 19.40 -19.32 -9.75
C LYS A 319 20.16 -18.42 -10.70
N ASP A 320 21.46 -18.24 -10.50
CA ASP A 320 22.33 -17.46 -11.38
C ASP A 320 23.79 -17.89 -11.17
N ASN A 321 24.57 -17.93 -12.26
CA ASN A 321 26.00 -18.27 -12.21
C ASN A 321 26.89 -17.09 -11.78
N ASP A 322 26.37 -15.86 -11.82
CA ASP A 322 27.02 -14.64 -11.33
C ASP A 322 26.29 -14.10 -10.10
N VAL A 323 26.76 -14.56 -8.93
CA VAL A 323 26.23 -14.15 -7.62
C VAL A 323 26.19 -12.63 -7.47
N ALA A 324 27.25 -11.92 -7.85
CA ALA A 324 27.32 -10.49 -7.68
C ALA A 324 26.25 -9.77 -8.51
N ASN A 325 26.11 -10.14 -9.78
CA ASN A 325 25.09 -9.55 -10.65
C ASN A 325 23.67 -9.88 -10.19
N ALA A 326 23.42 -11.11 -9.73
CA ALA A 326 22.12 -11.48 -9.17
C ALA A 326 21.75 -10.59 -7.98
N ILE A 327 22.70 -10.41 -7.06
CA ILE A 327 22.54 -9.53 -5.89
C ILE A 327 22.31 -8.08 -6.33
N ILE A 328 23.12 -7.54 -7.24
CA ILE A 328 23.00 -6.15 -7.72
C ILE A 328 21.64 -5.91 -8.39
N ARG A 329 21.17 -6.86 -9.22
CA ARG A 329 19.84 -6.75 -9.84
C ARG A 329 18.74 -6.77 -8.80
N TYR A 330 18.84 -7.66 -7.81
CA TYR A 330 17.87 -7.69 -6.71
C TYR A 330 17.85 -6.37 -5.92
N ILE A 331 19.02 -5.85 -5.55
CA ILE A 331 19.16 -4.58 -4.85
C ILE A 331 18.45 -3.45 -5.61
N LYS A 332 18.67 -3.36 -6.92
CA LYS A 332 18.09 -2.32 -7.79
C LYS A 332 16.58 -2.49 -7.98
N SER A 333 16.10 -3.73 -8.15
CA SER A 333 14.68 -4.00 -8.40
C SER A 333 13.80 -3.82 -7.17
N TYR A 334 14.35 -4.01 -5.97
CA TYR A 334 13.60 -4.03 -4.71
C TYR A 334 13.95 -2.88 -3.76
N ASN A 335 14.68 -1.85 -4.25
CA ASN A 335 15.11 -0.66 -3.50
C ASN A 335 15.77 -1.01 -2.16
N ILE A 336 16.70 -1.96 -2.18
CA ILE A 336 17.43 -2.37 -0.99
C ILE A 336 18.36 -1.25 -0.56
N THR A 337 18.27 -0.83 0.69
CA THR A 337 19.07 0.26 1.26
C THR A 337 20.31 -0.24 2.00
N LYS A 338 20.25 -1.46 2.54
CA LYS A 338 21.37 -2.09 3.25
C LYS A 338 21.57 -3.53 2.80
N ILE A 339 22.81 -3.95 2.62
CA ILE A 339 23.16 -5.35 2.40
C ILE A 339 24.17 -5.83 3.44
N ILE A 340 23.90 -7.01 3.99
CA ILE A 340 24.71 -7.68 4.99
C ILE A 340 25.31 -8.94 4.37
N LEU A 341 26.64 -9.04 4.40
CA LEU A 341 27.39 -10.17 3.85
C LEU A 341 28.39 -10.68 4.90
N GLY A 342 28.70 -11.97 4.83
CA GLY A 342 29.84 -12.53 5.56
C GLY A 342 31.15 -12.01 5.00
N LYS A 343 32.09 -11.64 5.87
CA LYS A 343 33.43 -11.19 5.46
C LYS A 343 34.20 -12.37 4.86
N PRO A 344 34.85 -12.19 3.70
CA PRO A 344 35.61 -13.27 3.06
C PRO A 344 36.89 -13.60 3.84
N ASN A 345 37.21 -14.90 3.98
CA ASN A 345 38.45 -15.37 4.65
C ASN A 345 39.75 -15.00 3.89
N LYS A 346 39.67 -14.63 2.61
CA LYS A 346 40.82 -14.16 1.80
C LYS A 346 40.39 -12.99 0.91
N PHE A 347 40.97 -11.82 1.14
CA PHE A 347 40.90 -10.70 0.19
C PHE A 347 41.90 -10.97 -0.94
N SER A 348 41.41 -11.29 -2.14
CA SER A 348 42.27 -11.37 -3.32
C SER A 348 42.34 -9.99 -3.97
N ILE A 349 43.53 -9.40 -4.01
CA ILE A 349 43.77 -8.09 -4.63
C ILE A 349 43.75 -8.22 -6.17
N PHE A 350 44.01 -9.42 -6.70
CA PHE A 350 44.17 -9.69 -8.14
C PHE A 350 42.92 -10.26 -8.82
N LYS A 351 41.86 -10.60 -8.07
CA LYS A 351 40.63 -11.16 -8.62
C LYS A 351 39.43 -10.40 -8.08
N GLU A 352 38.57 -9.95 -8.98
CA GLU A 352 37.37 -9.21 -8.60
C GLU A 352 36.45 -10.09 -7.75
N SER A 353 36.31 -9.73 -6.46
CA SER A 353 35.45 -10.46 -5.54
C SER A 353 33.99 -10.04 -5.73
N ILE A 354 33.05 -10.92 -5.36
CA ILE A 354 31.60 -10.62 -5.34
C ILE A 354 31.35 -9.29 -4.63
N PHE A 355 32.05 -9.06 -3.52
CA PHE A 355 32.01 -7.81 -2.75
C PHE A 355 32.51 -6.60 -3.55
N SER A 356 33.68 -6.71 -4.19
CA SER A 356 34.28 -5.62 -4.98
C SER A 356 33.33 -5.14 -6.09
N LYS A 357 32.63 -6.09 -6.72
CA LYS A 357 31.65 -5.81 -7.77
C LYS A 357 30.40 -5.13 -7.23
N ILE A 358 29.84 -5.63 -6.12
CA ILE A 358 28.69 -5.00 -5.44
C ILE A 358 29.04 -3.56 -5.06
N VAL A 359 30.14 -3.34 -4.33
CA VAL A 359 30.59 -1.99 -3.91
C VAL A 359 30.70 -1.02 -5.09
N ARG A 360 31.25 -1.47 -6.22
CA ARG A 360 31.43 -0.61 -7.40
C ARG A 360 30.09 -0.28 -8.09
N GLU A 361 29.17 -1.23 -8.13
CA GLU A 361 27.96 -1.15 -8.96
C GLU A 361 26.68 -0.77 -8.21
N THR A 362 26.72 -0.76 -6.87
CA THR A 362 25.66 -0.24 -6.00
C THR A 362 26.06 1.11 -5.43
N LYS A 363 25.41 2.17 -5.88
CA LYS A 363 25.51 3.51 -5.28
C LYS A 363 24.37 3.68 -4.27
N HIS A 364 24.63 4.31 -3.13
CA HIS A 364 23.63 4.60 -2.09
C HIS A 364 23.02 3.36 -1.40
N VAL A 365 23.83 2.31 -1.24
CA VAL A 365 23.47 1.11 -0.46
C VAL A 365 24.57 0.92 0.58
N ASP A 366 24.20 0.85 1.86
CA ASP A 366 25.17 0.57 2.91
C ASP A 366 25.52 -0.91 2.91
N ILE A 367 26.82 -1.21 2.93
CA ILE A 367 27.32 -2.58 2.88
C ILE A 367 27.96 -2.92 4.22
N TYR A 368 27.40 -3.89 4.91
CA TYR A 368 27.90 -4.41 6.17
C TYR A 368 28.62 -5.74 5.93
N LEU A 369 29.89 -5.81 6.33
CA LEU A 369 30.67 -7.04 6.34
C LEU A 369 30.79 -7.54 7.79
N LEU A 370 30.28 -8.74 8.04
CA LEU A 370 30.34 -9.34 9.36
C LEU A 370 31.41 -10.41 9.42
N ASP A 371 32.31 -10.27 10.39
CA ASP A 371 33.32 -11.28 10.69
C ASP A 371 32.65 -12.55 11.25
N PRO A 372 33.04 -13.75 10.78
CA PRO A 372 32.58 -14.98 11.39
C PRO A 372 33.13 -15.12 12.83
N PRO A 373 32.37 -15.69 13.77
CA PRO A 373 32.90 -16.00 15.10
C PRO A 373 34.06 -16.99 15.00
N VAL A 374 35.06 -16.84 15.86
CA VAL A 374 36.22 -17.75 15.93
C VAL A 374 35.72 -19.16 16.28
N PRO A 375 36.08 -20.20 15.51
CA PRO A 375 35.70 -21.57 15.83
C PRO A 375 36.22 -21.98 17.22
N GLU A 376 35.41 -22.67 18.02
CA GLU A 376 35.84 -23.19 19.35
C GLU A 376 37.11 -24.04 19.26
N SER A 377 37.35 -24.73 18.15
CA SER A 377 38.57 -25.51 17.91
C SER A 377 39.86 -24.68 17.91
N GLU A 378 39.79 -23.38 17.61
CA GLU A 378 40.94 -22.46 17.63
C GLU A 378 41.08 -21.72 18.97
N LEU A 379 40.00 -21.61 19.74
CA LEU A 379 40.01 -20.99 21.07
C LEU A 379 40.77 -21.87 22.10
N PHE A 380 40.75 -23.19 21.93
CA PHE A 380 41.42 -24.15 22.83
C PHE A 380 42.73 -24.74 22.30
N SER A 381 43.18 -24.36 21.09
CA SER A 381 44.43 -24.89 20.51
C SER A 381 45.70 -24.19 21.01
N ASN A 382 45.59 -23.10 21.77
CA ASN A 382 46.74 -22.31 22.25
C ASN A 382 47.21 -22.65 23.69
N GLU A 383 46.60 -23.62 24.37
CA GLU A 383 47.04 -24.04 25.73
C GLU A 383 48.13 -25.14 25.75
N LYS A 384 48.74 -25.47 24.61
CA LYS A 384 49.93 -26.33 24.58
C LYS A 384 51.07 -25.67 23.81
N LYS A 385 51.78 -24.78 24.49
CA LYS A 385 53.19 -24.49 24.21
C LYS A 385 53.95 -24.21 25.49
#